data_AF-A0A8H4EUM5-F1
#
_entry.id   AF-A0A8H4EUM5-F1
#
_cell.length_a   1.000
_cell.length_b   1.000
_cell.length_c   1.000
_cell.angle_alpha   90.00
_cell.angle_beta   90.00
_cell.angle_gamma   90.00
#
_symmetry.space_group_name_H-M   'P 1'
#
loop_
_entity.id
_entity.type
_entity.pdbx_description
1 polymer ?
#
loop_
_entity_poly.entity_id
_entity_poly.type
_entity_poly.pdbx_seq_one_letter_code
_entity_poly.pdbx_strand_id
1 'polypeptide(L)'
;MEEQLNSLLEFLHDGNPNVRQLALNHLLGYTVKSSQLQNIFKQNNMRPISDLKNICREDPVIAHDAFKALVNLASDDEICKELNDDNFLHLMIKMITDSKIILSDMACMLLSNITKYQDISMKFLKMENQQVEGLSNSTKAIDQLVDVFVRGLDRVYNKEAEYHFLASVFANVTMLPQGREYFLTTASYDDVTPLSKLIVFTEHPNIIRRGGVISCLKASFRHAVAIKD
;
A
#
# COMPACT_ATOMS: atom_id res chain seq x y z
N MET A 1 20.70 -13.48 -22.52
CA MET A 1 19.38 -13.23 -21.92
C MET A 1 19.47 -12.11 -20.90
N GLU A 2 20.31 -12.23 -19.86
CA GLU A 2 20.47 -11.16 -18.85
C GLU A 2 20.91 -9.80 -19.44
N GLU A 3 21.89 -9.77 -20.34
CA GLU A 3 22.32 -8.52 -21.02
C GLU A 3 21.19 -7.83 -21.79
N GLN A 4 20.29 -8.61 -22.41
CA GLN A 4 19.12 -8.08 -23.11
C GLN A 4 18.13 -7.47 -22.12
N LEU A 5 17.92 -8.11 -20.97
CA LEU A 5 17.06 -7.56 -19.92
C LEU A 5 17.66 -6.32 -19.27
N ASN A 6 18.98 -6.28 -19.05
CA ASN A 6 19.65 -5.08 -18.55
C ASN A 6 19.47 -3.91 -19.53
N SER A 7 19.55 -4.17 -20.84
CA SER A 7 19.25 -3.15 -21.86
C SER A 7 17.80 -2.67 -21.79
N LEU A 8 16.85 -3.56 -21.45
CA LEU A 8 15.44 -3.18 -21.23
C LEU A 8 15.24 -2.34 -19.97
N LEU A 9 16.02 -2.56 -18.90
CA LEU A 9 15.94 -1.76 -17.69
C LEU A 9 16.29 -0.29 -17.94
N GLU A 10 17.26 -0.02 -18.81
CA GLU A 10 17.62 1.36 -19.19
C GLU A 10 16.47 2.11 -19.86
N PHE A 11 15.57 1.41 -20.55
CA PHE A 11 14.39 2.02 -21.17
C PHE A 11 13.30 2.40 -20.17
N LEU A 12 13.37 2.00 -18.89
CA LEU A 12 12.39 2.38 -17.86
C LEU A 12 12.43 3.88 -17.54
N HIS A 13 13.50 4.59 -17.88
CA HIS A 13 13.63 6.03 -17.72
C HIS A 13 13.83 6.77 -19.04
N ASP A 14 13.51 6.13 -20.17
CA ASP A 14 13.47 6.79 -21.46
C ASP A 14 12.50 7.98 -21.42
N GLY A 15 12.72 9.04 -22.20
CA GLY A 15 11.82 10.20 -22.25
C GLY A 15 10.44 9.88 -22.84
N ASN A 16 10.35 8.87 -23.70
CA ASN A 16 9.11 8.47 -24.39
C ASN A 16 8.29 7.47 -23.56
N PRO A 17 7.05 7.82 -23.14
CA PRO A 17 6.19 6.92 -22.38
C PRO A 17 5.93 5.57 -23.07
N ASN A 18 5.85 5.56 -24.41
CA ASN A 18 5.62 4.32 -25.16
C ASN A 18 6.81 3.36 -25.07
N VAL A 19 8.04 3.90 -25.01
CA VAL A 19 9.27 3.12 -24.85
C VAL A 19 9.30 2.51 -23.46
N ARG A 20 9.02 3.32 -22.41
CA ARG A 20 8.91 2.83 -21.03
C ARG A 20 7.85 1.73 -20.92
N GLN A 21 6.68 1.92 -21.53
CA GLN A 21 5.58 0.96 -21.50
C GLN A 21 5.96 -0.37 -22.15
N LEU A 22 6.57 -0.32 -23.34
CA LEU A 22 7.00 -1.52 -24.05
C LEU A 22 8.09 -2.27 -23.28
N ALA A 23 9.05 -1.55 -22.70
CA ALA A 23 10.11 -2.14 -21.89
C ALA A 23 9.53 -2.81 -20.64
N LEU A 24 8.67 -2.09 -19.90
CA LEU A 24 8.04 -2.61 -18.69
C LEU A 24 7.19 -3.85 -18.97
N ASN A 25 6.42 -3.85 -20.06
CA ASN A 25 5.61 -5.00 -20.45
C ASN A 25 6.44 -6.29 -20.62
N HIS A 26 7.61 -6.19 -21.25
CA HIS A 26 8.54 -7.31 -21.38
C HIS A 26 9.22 -7.70 -20.06
N LEU A 27 9.42 -6.74 -19.16
CA LEU A 27 10.05 -6.94 -17.85
C LEU A 27 9.12 -7.60 -16.82
N LEU A 28 7.79 -7.47 -16.96
CA LEU A 28 6.80 -7.98 -16.00
C LEU A 28 6.97 -9.46 -15.67
N GLY A 29 7.27 -10.30 -16.68
CA GLY A 29 7.47 -11.74 -16.50
C GLY A 29 8.63 -12.10 -15.57
N TYR A 30 9.56 -11.16 -15.35
CA TYR A 30 10.74 -11.34 -14.51
C TYR A 30 10.58 -10.76 -13.10
N THR A 31 9.49 -10.06 -12.83
CA THR A 31 9.20 -9.46 -11.51
C THR A 31 8.68 -10.48 -10.50
N VAL A 32 8.14 -11.62 -10.97
CA VAL A 32 7.57 -12.66 -10.11
C VAL A 32 8.64 -13.36 -9.29
N LYS A 33 8.29 -13.77 -8.07
CA LYS A 33 9.23 -14.43 -7.14
C LYS A 33 9.85 -15.73 -7.68
N SER A 34 9.18 -16.42 -8.61
CA SER A 34 9.71 -17.63 -9.25
C SER A 34 10.76 -17.36 -10.33
N SER A 35 10.95 -16.10 -10.73
CA SER A 35 11.94 -15.71 -11.73
C SER A 35 13.35 -15.77 -11.14
N GLN A 36 14.23 -16.54 -11.76
CA GLN A 36 15.65 -16.57 -11.39
C GLN A 36 16.36 -15.25 -11.71
N LEU A 37 15.76 -14.42 -12.57
CA LEU A 37 16.29 -13.12 -12.99
C LEU A 37 15.66 -11.95 -12.23
N GLN A 38 14.92 -12.20 -11.14
CA GLN A 38 14.31 -11.11 -10.35
C GLN A 38 15.38 -10.15 -9.76
N ASN A 39 16.61 -10.62 -9.55
CA ASN A 39 17.69 -9.81 -8.99
C ASN A 39 18.17 -8.68 -9.91
N ILE A 40 17.85 -8.70 -11.22
CA ILE A 40 18.23 -7.62 -12.13
C ILE A 40 17.63 -6.27 -11.71
N PHE A 41 16.48 -6.28 -11.04
CA PHE A 41 15.82 -5.06 -10.57
C PHE A 41 16.57 -4.35 -9.42
N LYS A 42 17.61 -4.98 -8.85
CA LYS A 42 18.46 -4.40 -7.80
C LYS A 42 19.72 -3.71 -8.36
N GLN A 43 19.97 -3.83 -9.66
CA GLN A 43 21.15 -3.26 -10.31
C GLN A 43 21.16 -1.73 -10.23
N ASN A 44 22.34 -1.16 -10.50
CA ASN A 44 22.55 0.29 -10.58
C ASN A 44 22.01 1.05 -9.36
N ASN A 45 22.28 0.51 -8.16
CA ASN A 45 21.81 1.07 -6.90
C ASN A 45 20.27 1.23 -6.85
N MET A 46 19.54 0.14 -7.14
CA MET A 46 18.08 0.10 -7.16
C MET A 46 17.41 1.07 -8.16
N ARG A 47 18.13 1.49 -9.20
CA ARG A 47 17.60 2.39 -10.23
C ARG A 47 16.29 1.87 -10.85
N PRO A 48 16.14 0.58 -11.19
CA PRO A 48 14.86 0.07 -11.71
C PRO A 48 13.68 0.29 -10.75
N ILE A 49 13.89 0.17 -9.44
CA ILE A 49 12.84 0.42 -8.45
C ILE A 49 12.48 1.91 -8.41
N SER A 50 13.48 2.80 -8.50
CA SER A 50 13.26 4.24 -8.62
C SER A 50 12.49 4.61 -9.89
N ASP A 51 12.81 3.99 -11.02
CA ASP A 51 12.11 4.22 -12.29
C ASP A 51 10.66 3.72 -12.21
N LEU A 52 10.41 2.54 -11.63
CA LEU A 52 9.06 2.03 -11.38
C LEU A 52 8.24 2.96 -10.46
N LYS A 53 8.85 3.50 -9.39
CA LYS A 53 8.19 4.51 -8.53
C LYS A 53 7.77 5.74 -9.33
N ASN A 54 8.57 6.16 -10.31
CA ASN A 54 8.25 7.31 -11.17
C ASN A 54 7.11 6.99 -12.13
N ILE A 55 7.15 5.82 -12.77
CA ILE A 55 6.12 5.35 -13.70
C ILE A 55 4.74 5.25 -13.03
N CYS A 56 4.67 4.94 -11.73
CA CYS A 56 3.40 4.95 -10.97
C CYS A 56 2.65 6.30 -11.00
N ARG A 57 3.30 7.41 -11.35
CA ARG A 57 2.70 8.75 -11.45
C ARG A 57 2.17 9.09 -12.85
N GLU A 58 2.39 8.21 -13.82
CA GLU A 58 2.07 8.45 -15.22
C GLU A 58 0.63 8.04 -15.58
N ASP A 59 0.36 7.89 -16.88
CA ASP A 59 -0.91 7.40 -17.39
C ASP A 59 -1.30 6.05 -16.73
N PRO A 60 -2.58 5.81 -16.43
CA PRO A 60 -3.00 4.61 -15.73
C PRO A 60 -2.59 3.29 -16.38
N VAL A 61 -2.42 3.23 -17.71
CA VAL A 61 -2.05 1.98 -18.38
C VAL A 61 -0.64 1.55 -17.99
N ILE A 62 0.34 2.45 -18.08
CA ILE A 62 1.72 2.12 -17.71
C ILE A 62 1.91 2.07 -16.19
N ALA A 63 1.20 2.92 -15.44
CA ALA A 63 1.24 2.93 -13.99
C ALA A 63 0.70 1.61 -13.39
N HIS A 64 -0.33 1.02 -14.01
CA HIS A 64 -0.83 -0.30 -13.62
C HIS A 64 0.25 -1.38 -13.68
N ASP A 65 1.01 -1.44 -14.78
CA ASP A 65 2.10 -2.39 -14.94
C ASP A 65 3.23 -2.12 -13.94
N ALA A 66 3.51 -0.85 -13.62
CA ALA A 66 4.51 -0.51 -12.61
C ALA A 66 4.08 -0.97 -11.22
N PHE A 67 2.82 -0.77 -10.84
CA PHE A 67 2.31 -1.32 -9.59
C PHE A 67 2.37 -2.84 -9.55
N LYS A 68 2.03 -3.51 -10.66
CA LYS A 68 2.12 -4.97 -10.74
C LYS A 68 3.55 -5.46 -10.53
N ALA A 69 4.53 -4.79 -11.14
CA ALA A 69 5.94 -5.06 -10.92
C ALA A 69 6.32 -4.88 -9.45
N LEU A 70 6.00 -3.72 -8.86
CA LEU A 70 6.33 -3.40 -7.48
C LEU A 70 5.66 -4.35 -6.48
N VAL A 71 4.40 -4.75 -6.68
CA VAL A 71 3.69 -5.71 -5.82
C VAL A 71 4.42 -7.05 -5.79
N ASN A 72 4.88 -7.54 -6.96
CA ASN A 72 5.61 -8.80 -7.04
C ASN A 72 7.00 -8.71 -6.38
N LEU A 73 7.67 -7.56 -6.55
CA LEU A 73 9.01 -7.31 -6.02
C LEU A 73 9.01 -6.99 -4.51
N ALA A 74 7.91 -6.49 -3.95
CA ALA A 74 7.75 -6.13 -2.53
C ALA A 74 7.73 -7.32 -1.54
N SER A 75 8.25 -8.47 -1.96
CA SER A 75 8.55 -9.60 -1.08
C SER A 75 10.05 -9.73 -0.79
N ASP A 76 10.89 -8.93 -1.44
CA ASP A 76 12.32 -8.85 -1.23
C ASP A 76 12.67 -7.71 -0.25
N ASP A 77 13.50 -8.02 0.75
CA ASP A 77 13.81 -7.09 1.84
C ASP A 77 14.59 -5.85 1.38
N GLU A 78 15.48 -5.97 0.39
CA GLU A 78 16.26 -4.83 -0.10
C GLU A 78 15.39 -3.90 -0.94
N ILE A 79 14.51 -4.46 -1.76
CA ILE A 79 13.55 -3.68 -2.54
C ILE A 79 12.54 -2.99 -1.60
N CYS A 80 12.09 -3.66 -0.54
CA CYS A 80 11.21 -3.04 0.45
C CYS A 80 11.88 -1.88 1.19
N LYS A 81 13.19 -1.94 1.44
CA LYS A 81 13.96 -0.79 1.97
C LYS A 81 13.96 0.38 0.99
N GLU A 82 14.13 0.13 -0.30
CA GLU A 82 14.07 1.16 -1.34
C GLU A 82 12.65 1.77 -1.51
N LEU A 83 11.61 0.98 -1.24
CA LEU A 83 10.22 1.44 -1.23
C LEU A 83 9.84 2.22 0.03
N ASN A 84 10.67 2.18 1.08
CA ASN A 84 10.50 2.97 2.31
C ASN A 84 10.94 4.44 2.12
N ASP A 85 10.53 5.05 1.01
CA ASP A 85 10.79 6.43 0.62
C ASP A 85 9.59 7.32 0.95
N ASP A 86 9.79 8.39 1.72
CA ASP A 86 8.68 9.21 2.23
C ASP A 86 7.85 9.84 1.09
N ASN A 87 8.51 10.31 0.02
CA ASN A 87 7.80 10.88 -1.13
C ASN A 87 6.90 9.85 -1.83
N PHE A 88 7.38 8.63 -1.96
CA PHE A 88 6.61 7.53 -2.52
C PHE A 88 5.47 7.11 -1.59
N LEU A 89 5.69 7.02 -0.28
CA LEU A 89 4.63 6.71 0.68
C LEU A 89 3.54 7.79 0.71
N HIS A 90 3.90 9.09 0.63
CA HIS A 90 2.94 10.18 0.47
C HIS A 90 2.16 10.08 -0.85
N LEU A 91 2.83 9.74 -1.95
CA LEU A 91 2.15 9.45 -3.21
C LEU A 91 1.14 8.33 -3.03
N MET A 92 1.50 7.24 -2.35
CA MET A 92 0.59 6.12 -2.13
C MET A 92 -0.67 6.53 -1.39
N ILE A 93 -0.54 7.31 -0.31
CA ILE A 93 -1.70 7.83 0.42
C ILE A 93 -2.56 8.72 -0.48
N LYS A 94 -1.93 9.63 -1.23
CA LYS A 94 -2.65 10.50 -2.17
C LYS A 94 -3.44 9.70 -3.21
N MET A 95 -2.84 8.66 -3.79
CA MET A 95 -3.49 7.81 -4.79
C MET A 95 -4.64 6.98 -4.21
N ILE A 96 -4.54 6.55 -2.96
CA ILE A 96 -5.60 5.78 -2.29
C ILE A 96 -6.77 6.69 -1.90
N THR A 97 -6.45 7.90 -1.42
CA THR A 97 -7.44 8.83 -0.87
C THR A 97 -8.12 9.70 -1.92
N ASP A 98 -7.58 9.82 -3.14
CA ASP A 98 -8.24 10.52 -4.24
C ASP A 98 -9.29 9.62 -4.92
N SER A 99 -10.56 10.04 -4.86
CA SER A 99 -11.71 9.31 -5.43
C SER A 99 -11.70 9.19 -6.96
N LYS A 100 -10.81 9.92 -7.65
CA LYS A 100 -10.69 9.90 -9.12
C LYS A 100 -9.62 8.93 -9.62
N ILE A 101 -8.78 8.41 -8.72
CA ILE A 101 -7.67 7.53 -9.11
C ILE A 101 -8.19 6.11 -9.32
N ILE A 102 -8.04 5.61 -10.54
CA ILE A 102 -8.53 4.26 -10.89
C ILE A 102 -7.64 3.14 -10.35
N LEU A 103 -6.40 3.45 -9.95
CA LEU A 103 -5.41 2.50 -9.46
C LEU A 103 -5.33 2.43 -7.93
N SER A 104 -6.31 2.95 -7.20
CA SER A 104 -6.28 2.95 -5.72
C SER A 104 -6.16 1.54 -5.14
N ASP A 105 -6.78 0.52 -5.74
CA ASP A 105 -6.66 -0.86 -5.25
C ASP A 105 -5.27 -1.47 -5.49
N MET A 106 -4.61 -1.13 -6.60
CA MET A 106 -3.22 -1.53 -6.85
C MET A 106 -2.28 -0.90 -5.82
N ALA A 107 -2.54 0.36 -5.47
CA ALA A 107 -1.86 1.06 -4.40
C ALA A 107 -2.07 0.40 -3.03
N CYS A 108 -3.31 0.04 -2.68
CA CYS A 108 -3.62 -0.70 -1.46
C CYS A 108 -2.91 -2.06 -1.40
N MET A 109 -2.83 -2.77 -2.53
CA MET A 109 -2.18 -4.07 -2.63
C MET A 109 -0.67 -3.95 -2.37
N LEU A 110 0.00 -2.95 -2.95
CA LEU A 110 1.40 -2.66 -2.67
C LEU A 110 1.61 -2.30 -1.19
N LEU A 111 0.78 -1.43 -0.63
CA LEU A 111 0.84 -1.08 0.80
C LEU A 111 0.71 -2.32 1.69
N SER A 112 -0.19 -3.25 1.37
CA SER A 112 -0.38 -4.49 2.13
C SER A 112 0.87 -5.38 2.18
N ASN A 113 1.73 -5.31 1.16
CA ASN A 113 3.01 -6.01 1.14
C ASN A 113 4.08 -5.27 1.94
N ILE A 114 4.27 -3.97 1.71
CA ILE A 114 5.36 -3.22 2.36
C ILE A 114 5.08 -2.92 3.84
N THR A 115 3.82 -2.87 4.27
CA THR A 115 3.49 -2.67 5.70
C THR A 115 3.81 -3.87 6.58
N LYS A 116 4.17 -5.03 6.02
CA LYS A 116 4.72 -6.15 6.79
C LYS A 116 6.03 -5.77 7.50
N TYR A 117 6.73 -4.76 6.99
CA TYR A 117 7.93 -4.20 7.59
C TYR A 117 7.55 -3.15 8.64
N GLN A 118 8.05 -3.35 9.87
CA GLN A 118 7.66 -2.57 11.04
C GLN A 118 7.96 -1.08 10.86
N ASP A 119 9.08 -0.72 10.25
CA ASP A 119 9.47 0.68 10.02
C ASP A 119 8.45 1.43 9.16
N ILE A 120 7.93 0.78 8.12
CA ILE A 120 6.92 1.36 7.22
C ILE A 120 5.59 1.51 7.96
N SER A 121 5.17 0.49 8.71
CA SER A 121 3.97 0.57 9.56
C SER A 121 4.08 1.69 10.61
N MET A 122 5.24 1.85 11.24
CA MET A 122 5.51 2.94 12.18
C MET A 122 5.48 4.32 11.52
N LYS A 123 5.94 4.45 10.27
CA LYS A 123 5.82 5.71 9.50
C LYS A 123 4.36 6.06 9.26
N PHE A 124 3.52 5.13 8.82
CA PHE A 124 2.10 5.42 8.57
C PHE A 124 1.33 5.87 9.83
N LEU A 125 1.72 5.40 11.01
CA LEU A 125 1.15 5.86 12.28
C LEU A 125 1.51 7.31 12.63
N LYS A 126 2.63 7.84 12.09
CA LYS A 126 3.16 9.17 12.41
C LYS A 126 3.04 10.18 11.27
N MET A 127 2.87 9.69 10.05
CA MET A 127 2.84 10.50 8.84
C MET A 127 1.58 11.36 8.78
N GLU A 128 1.77 12.61 8.39
CA GLU A 128 0.69 13.56 8.11
C GLU A 128 0.65 13.92 6.63
N ASN A 129 -0.55 14.12 6.11
CA ASN A 129 -0.85 14.50 4.74
C ASN A 129 -1.79 15.71 4.75
N GLN A 130 -2.02 16.27 3.56
CA GLN A 130 -3.09 17.23 3.39
C GLN A 130 -4.43 16.58 3.74
N GLN A 131 -5.30 17.35 4.38
CA GLN A 131 -6.68 16.93 4.60
C GLN A 131 -7.36 16.67 3.25
N VAL A 132 -8.12 15.59 3.16
CA VAL A 132 -8.82 15.20 1.92
C VAL A 132 -10.28 15.59 2.06
N GLU A 133 -10.65 16.67 1.38
CA GLU A 133 -12.02 17.20 1.39
C GLU A 133 -13.01 16.13 0.95
N GLY A 134 -14.11 16.01 1.68
CA GLY A 134 -15.12 15.02 1.38
C GLY A 134 -14.65 13.58 1.65
N LEU A 135 -13.51 13.34 2.30
CA LEU A 135 -13.06 12.02 2.79
C LEU A 135 -12.89 12.00 4.32
N SER A 136 -11.97 12.80 4.84
CA SER A 136 -11.51 12.75 6.23
C SER A 136 -11.20 14.15 6.77
N ASN A 137 -11.46 14.37 8.06
CA ASN A 137 -11.10 15.61 8.76
C ASN A 137 -9.70 15.54 9.41
N SER A 138 -9.04 14.39 9.34
CA SER A 138 -7.69 14.21 9.87
C SER A 138 -6.62 14.45 8.81
N THR A 139 -5.48 14.98 9.25
CA THR A 139 -4.25 15.01 8.45
C THR A 139 -3.45 13.73 8.60
N LYS A 140 -3.70 12.87 9.61
CA LYS A 140 -2.91 11.66 9.81
C LYS A 140 -3.19 10.65 8.70
N ALA A 141 -2.13 10.08 8.12
CA ALA A 141 -2.23 9.11 7.04
C ALA A 141 -3.09 7.90 7.41
N ILE A 142 -2.86 7.34 8.61
CA ILE A 142 -3.60 6.16 9.07
C ILE A 142 -5.10 6.43 9.25
N ASP A 143 -5.49 7.64 9.67
CA ASP A 143 -6.90 8.03 9.81
C ASP A 143 -7.58 8.10 8.44
N GLN A 144 -6.92 8.74 7.48
CA GLN A 144 -7.42 8.83 6.10
C GLN A 144 -7.57 7.45 5.45
N LEU A 145 -6.66 6.51 5.75
CA LEU A 145 -6.76 5.12 5.29
C LEU A 145 -7.95 4.39 5.93
N VAL A 146 -8.21 4.60 7.22
CA VAL A 146 -9.39 4.01 7.90
C VAL A 146 -10.67 4.59 7.30
N ASP A 147 -10.74 5.90 7.09
CA ASP A 147 -11.93 6.55 6.53
C ASP A 147 -12.22 6.10 5.11
N VAL A 148 -11.20 6.01 4.23
CA VAL A 148 -11.41 5.54 2.85
C VAL A 148 -11.77 4.05 2.81
N PHE A 149 -11.26 3.24 3.73
CA PHE A 149 -11.65 1.84 3.84
C PHE A 149 -13.14 1.67 4.17
N VAL A 150 -13.66 2.50 5.08
CA VAL A 150 -15.06 2.47 5.51
C VAL A 150 -15.97 3.06 4.44
N ARG A 151 -15.62 4.24 3.92
CA ARG A 151 -16.42 4.99 2.95
C ARG A 151 -16.31 4.45 1.52
N GLY A 152 -15.26 3.69 1.23
CA GLY A 152 -15.06 2.97 -0.03
C GLY A 152 -15.85 1.68 -0.15
N LEU A 153 -16.65 1.30 0.86
CA LEU A 153 -17.57 0.17 0.76
C LEU A 153 -18.49 0.33 -0.46
N ASP A 154 -18.70 -0.76 -1.18
CA ASP A 154 -19.55 -0.82 -2.38
C ASP A 154 -19.24 0.26 -3.42
N ARG A 155 -17.97 0.67 -3.50
CA ARG A 155 -17.48 1.68 -4.45
C ARG A 155 -18.25 3.01 -4.33
N VAL A 156 -18.70 3.34 -3.11
CA VAL A 156 -19.44 4.58 -2.83
C VAL A 156 -18.52 5.78 -3.01
N TYR A 157 -17.33 5.75 -2.40
CA TYR A 157 -16.35 6.84 -2.48
C TYR A 157 -15.64 6.94 -3.83
N ASN A 158 -15.16 5.82 -4.37
CA ASN A 158 -14.48 5.73 -5.67
C ASN A 158 -15.12 4.59 -6.48
N LYS A 159 -15.56 4.88 -7.71
CA LYS A 159 -16.27 3.90 -8.55
C LYS A 159 -15.38 2.78 -9.10
N GLU A 160 -14.08 2.96 -9.03
CA GLU A 160 -13.08 2.03 -9.55
C GLU A 160 -12.31 1.28 -8.44
N ALA A 161 -12.64 1.49 -7.16
CA ALA A 161 -11.89 0.90 -6.04
C ALA A 161 -12.76 0.39 -4.88
N GLU A 162 -12.37 -0.74 -4.30
CA GLU A 162 -13.07 -1.42 -3.19
C GLU A 162 -12.27 -1.47 -1.89
N TYR A 163 -10.98 -1.12 -1.93
CA TYR A 163 -10.09 -0.92 -0.79
C TYR A 163 -9.88 -2.14 0.11
N HIS A 164 -10.15 -3.36 -0.38
CA HIS A 164 -10.11 -4.58 0.43
C HIS A 164 -8.75 -4.83 1.09
N PHE A 165 -7.65 -4.54 0.38
CA PHE A 165 -6.29 -4.78 0.86
C PHE A 165 -5.87 -3.87 2.03
N LEU A 166 -6.57 -2.75 2.29
CA LEU A 166 -6.31 -1.96 3.50
C LEU A 166 -6.59 -2.75 4.78
N ALA A 167 -7.48 -3.74 4.74
CA ALA A 167 -7.69 -4.64 5.89
C ALA A 167 -6.39 -5.37 6.29
N SER A 168 -5.58 -5.78 5.32
CA SER A 168 -4.27 -6.38 5.56
C SER A 168 -3.25 -5.36 6.06
N VAL A 169 -3.30 -4.11 5.57
CA VAL A 169 -2.48 -3.00 6.09
C VAL A 169 -2.75 -2.79 7.58
N PHE A 170 -4.02 -2.70 7.98
CA PHE A 170 -4.41 -2.53 9.38
C PHE A 170 -3.98 -3.72 10.24
N ALA A 171 -4.13 -4.95 9.74
CA ALA A 171 -3.63 -6.14 10.43
C ALA A 171 -2.11 -6.07 10.67
N ASN A 172 -1.32 -5.65 9.68
CA ASN A 172 0.13 -5.48 9.80
C ASN A 172 0.48 -4.39 10.83
N VAL A 173 -0.15 -3.22 10.74
CA VAL A 173 0.07 -2.10 11.66
C VAL A 173 -0.25 -2.49 13.10
N THR A 174 -1.34 -3.23 13.32
CA THR A 174 -1.80 -3.68 14.64
C THR A 174 -0.84 -4.69 15.30
N MET A 175 0.11 -5.26 14.56
CA MET A 175 1.17 -6.08 15.17
C MET A 175 2.11 -5.25 16.05
N LEU A 176 2.23 -3.94 15.81
CA LEU A 176 3.01 -3.01 16.62
C LEU A 176 2.23 -2.60 17.88
N PRO A 177 2.92 -2.38 19.03
CA PRO A 177 2.29 -1.83 20.22
C PRO A 177 1.52 -0.51 19.97
N GLN A 178 2.15 0.42 19.25
CA GLN A 178 1.57 1.71 18.90
C GLN A 178 0.36 1.56 17.94
N GLY A 179 0.40 0.55 17.08
CA GLY A 179 -0.73 0.23 16.21
C GLY A 179 -1.93 -0.29 17.01
N ARG A 180 -1.72 -1.18 18.00
CA ARG A 180 -2.80 -1.62 18.89
C ARG A 180 -3.41 -0.46 19.66
N GLU A 181 -2.56 0.39 20.23
CA GLU A 181 -2.98 1.58 20.95
C GLU A 181 -3.82 2.49 20.05
N TYR A 182 -3.37 2.75 18.83
CA TYR A 182 -4.12 3.53 17.83
C TYR A 182 -5.52 2.95 17.59
N PHE A 183 -5.65 1.65 17.32
CA PHE A 183 -6.94 1.04 17.03
C PHE A 183 -7.90 1.01 18.24
N LEU A 184 -7.38 1.00 19.47
CA LEU A 184 -8.16 0.95 20.70
C LEU A 184 -8.45 2.33 21.31
N THR A 185 -7.76 3.38 20.88
CA THR A 185 -7.91 4.74 21.42
C THR A 185 -8.90 5.54 20.58
N THR A 186 -9.75 6.31 21.25
CA THR A 186 -10.69 7.21 20.56
C THR A 186 -9.92 8.23 19.74
N ALA A 187 -10.22 8.31 18.46
CA ALA A 187 -9.59 9.26 17.57
C ALA A 187 -10.19 10.66 17.78
N SER A 188 -9.35 11.68 17.83
CA SER A 188 -9.78 13.05 18.16
C SER A 188 -10.53 13.76 17.03
N TYR A 189 -10.54 13.22 15.80
CA TYR A 189 -11.16 13.87 14.64
C TYR A 189 -12.64 13.52 14.46
N ASP A 190 -13.11 12.46 15.11
CA ASP A 190 -14.49 11.98 14.98
C ASP A 190 -15.01 11.22 16.21
N ASP A 191 -14.28 11.27 17.33
CA ASP A 191 -14.67 10.75 18.65
C ASP A 191 -15.04 9.25 18.68
N VAL A 192 -14.51 8.45 17.75
CA VAL A 192 -14.68 6.99 17.73
C VAL A 192 -13.34 6.26 17.68
N THR A 193 -13.30 5.01 18.16
CA THR A 193 -12.11 4.18 18.01
C THR A 193 -12.03 3.66 16.57
N PRO A 194 -10.84 3.67 15.91
CA PRO A 194 -10.71 3.11 14.57
C PRO A 194 -11.17 1.65 14.49
N LEU A 195 -10.95 0.86 15.53
CA LEU A 195 -11.40 -0.54 15.58
C LEU A 195 -12.92 -0.67 15.46
N SER A 196 -13.70 0.20 16.13
CA SER A 196 -15.17 0.15 16.07
C SER A 196 -15.73 0.30 14.66
N LYS A 197 -15.07 1.11 13.82
CA LYS A 197 -15.41 1.28 12.40
C LYS A 197 -15.16 0.02 11.57
N LEU A 198 -14.24 -0.85 12.00
CA LEU A 198 -13.86 -2.05 11.26
C LEU A 198 -14.76 -3.25 11.57
N ILE A 199 -15.34 -3.33 12.78
CA ILE A 199 -16.05 -4.52 13.28
C ILE A 199 -17.17 -4.97 12.34
N VAL A 200 -17.89 -4.03 11.71
CA VAL A 200 -18.97 -4.35 10.77
C VAL A 200 -18.52 -5.20 9.57
N PHE A 201 -17.23 -5.23 9.27
CA PHE A 201 -16.67 -5.99 8.15
C PHE A 201 -16.23 -7.42 8.51
N THR A 202 -16.44 -7.89 9.74
CA THR A 202 -16.17 -9.31 10.11
C THR A 202 -17.09 -10.30 9.38
N GLU A 203 -18.23 -9.82 8.87
CA GLU A 203 -19.18 -10.61 8.09
C GLU A 203 -19.15 -10.25 6.59
N HIS A 204 -18.21 -9.42 6.15
CA HIS A 204 -18.15 -8.97 4.76
C HIS A 204 -17.90 -10.15 3.80
N PRO A 205 -18.54 -10.25 2.63
CA PRO A 205 -18.40 -11.39 1.71
C PRO A 205 -16.97 -11.56 1.18
N ASN A 206 -16.29 -10.45 0.86
CA ASN A 206 -14.89 -10.48 0.42
C ASN A 206 -13.94 -11.02 1.51
N ILE A 207 -13.25 -12.11 1.20
CA ILE A 207 -12.36 -12.85 2.11
C ILE A 207 -11.17 -12.01 2.59
N ILE A 208 -10.61 -11.15 1.73
CA ILE A 208 -9.46 -10.30 2.07
C ILE A 208 -9.89 -9.27 3.12
N ARG A 209 -11.01 -8.57 2.86
CA ARG A 209 -11.57 -7.57 3.79
C ARG A 209 -11.91 -8.21 5.13
N ARG A 210 -12.68 -9.31 5.12
CA ARG A 210 -13.08 -10.06 6.31
C ARG A 210 -11.89 -10.60 7.10
N GLY A 211 -10.98 -11.31 6.42
CA GLY A 211 -9.82 -11.94 7.05
C GLY A 211 -8.83 -10.93 7.64
N GLY A 212 -8.59 -9.81 6.95
CA GLY A 212 -7.74 -8.73 7.44
C GLY A 212 -8.33 -8.05 8.68
N VAL A 213 -9.63 -7.76 8.66
CA VAL A 213 -10.33 -7.18 9.83
C VAL A 213 -10.30 -8.13 11.02
N ILE A 214 -10.61 -9.41 10.85
CA ILE A 214 -10.51 -10.42 11.93
C ILE A 214 -9.08 -10.49 12.49
N SER A 215 -8.07 -10.41 11.63
CA SER A 215 -6.66 -10.40 12.04
C SER A 215 -6.30 -9.15 12.83
N CYS A 216 -6.79 -7.98 12.40
CA CYS A 216 -6.66 -6.72 13.14
C CYS A 216 -7.31 -6.80 14.52
N LEU A 217 -8.58 -7.24 14.62
CA LEU A 217 -9.28 -7.48 15.89
C LEU A 217 -8.46 -8.39 16.83
N LYS A 218 -8.05 -9.56 16.35
CA LYS A 218 -7.26 -10.51 17.14
C LYS A 218 -5.95 -9.88 17.64
N ALA A 219 -5.26 -9.12 16.80
CA ALA A 219 -4.02 -8.47 17.15
C ALA A 219 -4.22 -7.35 18.19
N SER A 220 -5.29 -6.56 18.09
CA SER A 220 -5.60 -5.49 19.06
C SER A 220 -5.67 -6.00 20.50
N PHE A 221 -6.23 -7.19 20.71
CA PHE A 221 -6.42 -7.77 22.06
C PHE A 221 -5.30 -8.71 22.52
N ARG A 222 -4.23 -8.93 21.72
CA ARG A 222 -3.18 -9.92 22.00
C ARG A 222 -2.41 -9.70 23.33
N HIS A 223 -2.52 -8.52 23.95
CA HIS A 223 -1.90 -8.19 25.23
C HIS A 223 -2.83 -7.50 26.24
N ALA A 224 -4.15 -7.47 26.00
CA ALA A 224 -5.11 -6.90 26.94
C ALA A 224 -5.32 -7.76 28.21
N VAL A 225 -4.62 -8.89 28.35
CA VAL A 225 -4.66 -9.82 29.50
C VAL A 225 -3.60 -9.46 30.56
N ALA A 226 -3.24 -8.19 30.68
CA ALA A 226 -2.60 -7.67 31.88
C ALA A 226 -3.60 -6.75 32.61
N ILE A 227 -4.75 -7.31 32.99
CA ILE A 227 -5.58 -6.72 34.03
C ILE A 227 -4.73 -6.81 35.29
N LYS A 228 -4.15 -5.67 35.70
CA LYS A 228 -3.60 -5.55 37.05
C LYS A 228 -4.80 -5.48 37.98
N ASP A 229 -5.10 -6.60 38.62
CA ASP A 229 -5.85 -6.63 39.87
C ASP A 229 -5.08 -5.89 40.98
#